data_AF-A0A8S3QRG4-F1
#
_entry.id   AF-A0A8S3QRG4-F1
#
_cell.length_a   1.000
_cell.length_b   1.000
_cell.length_c   1.000
_cell.angle_alpha   90.00
_cell.angle_beta   90.00
_cell.angle_gamma   90.00
#
_symmetry.space_group_name_H-M   'P 1'
#
loop_
_entity.id
_entity.type
_entity.pdbx_description
1 polymer ?
#
loop_
_entity_poly.entity_id
_entity_poly.type
_entity_poly.pdbx_seq_one_letter_code
_entity_poly.pdbx_strand_id
1 'polypeptide(L)'
;MLLHKDASYKTYRAFFSNISATLELPINDVELRLHENIEFGSDDEKAMTKAIENAFPTAKRRLCTKHLKDNVQHYLQDRVGVSTQERKTIINTIFGDQGIASADDTLQFARADSELKDLCANHPQFLKYYEQSFKPRVQEYVNAPNRRLGTKQMWTNNNAESMNRVMKVAVNWKPQHAPDLVDKLFDMVDFQFINLRSALHHSGDYMLVNSYKQYTIADAIWKTKSDEEKRKLFNSFLQDNKKKKTRKYHNFIRWTLLCCQQG
;
A
#
# COMPACT_ATOMS: atom_id res chain seq x y z
N MET A 1 4.39 6.45 -19.71
CA MET A 1 5.59 6.18 -18.91
C MET A 1 5.71 4.68 -18.69
N LEU A 2 6.49 4.01 -19.54
CA LEU A 2 6.88 2.62 -19.32
C LEU A 2 8.31 2.69 -18.76
N LEU A 3 8.43 2.58 -17.43
CA LEU A 3 9.75 2.48 -16.78
C LEU A 3 10.46 1.17 -17.15
N HIS A 4 9.73 0.21 -17.71
CA HIS A 4 10.25 -1.09 -18.10
C HIS A 4 9.80 -1.38 -19.52
N LYS A 5 10.77 -1.46 -20.45
CA LYS A 5 10.54 -2.02 -21.79
C LYS A 5 10.29 -3.53 -21.70
N ASP A 6 10.91 -4.18 -20.71
CA ASP A 6 10.70 -5.57 -20.33
C ASP A 6 10.37 -5.68 -18.84
N ALA A 7 9.11 -6.00 -18.53
CA ALA A 7 8.63 -6.33 -17.17
C ALA A 7 9.13 -7.73 -16.75
N SER A 8 10.45 -7.92 -16.78
CA SER A 8 11.12 -9.19 -16.49
C SER A 8 11.64 -9.23 -15.05
N TYR A 9 11.74 -10.44 -14.50
CA TYR A 9 12.31 -10.65 -13.17
C TYR A 9 13.74 -10.10 -13.08
N LYS A 10 14.55 -10.25 -14.14
CA LYS A 10 15.93 -9.76 -14.18
C LYS A 10 16.00 -8.24 -14.03
N THR A 11 15.12 -7.52 -14.73
CA THR A 11 15.01 -6.06 -14.66
C THR A 11 14.67 -5.60 -13.25
N TYR A 12 13.59 -6.16 -12.67
CA TYR A 12 13.16 -5.81 -11.32
C TYR A 12 14.21 -6.18 -10.26
N ARG A 13 14.83 -7.35 -10.38
CA ARG A 13 15.85 -7.80 -9.43
C ARG A 13 17.03 -6.83 -9.41
N ALA A 14 17.55 -6.44 -10.56
CA ALA A 14 18.64 -5.47 -10.63
C ALA A 14 18.27 -4.13 -9.96
N PHE A 15 17.05 -3.64 -10.20
CA PHE A 15 16.56 -2.42 -9.57
C PHE A 15 16.46 -2.54 -8.04
N PHE A 16 15.76 -3.55 -7.53
CA PHE A 16 15.55 -3.70 -6.08
C PHE A 16 16.83 -4.05 -5.32
N SER A 17 17.77 -4.79 -5.93
CA SER A 17 19.08 -5.05 -5.33
C SER A 17 19.91 -3.77 -5.15
N ASN A 18 19.88 -2.85 -6.13
CA ASN A 18 20.55 -1.55 -5.99
C ASN A 18 19.92 -0.70 -4.89
N ILE A 19 18.59 -0.75 -4.76
CA ILE A 19 17.89 -0.07 -3.66
C ILE A 19 18.30 -0.67 -2.31
N SER A 20 18.28 -2.00 -2.17
CA SER A 20 18.69 -2.66 -0.91
C SER A 20 20.11 -2.27 -0.50
N ALA A 21 21.07 -2.36 -1.43
CA ALA A 21 22.46 -1.99 -1.16
C ALA A 21 22.61 -0.52 -0.75
N THR A 22 21.80 0.39 -1.32
CA THR A 22 21.83 1.81 -0.98
C THR A 22 21.24 2.09 0.40
N LEU A 23 20.19 1.35 0.78
CA LEU A 23 19.50 1.51 2.07
C LEU A 23 20.24 0.87 3.25
N GLU A 24 21.08 -0.13 2.98
CA GLU A 24 21.98 -0.74 3.97
C GLU A 24 23.15 0.19 4.35
N LEU A 25 23.40 1.25 3.56
CA LEU A 25 24.36 2.27 3.94
C LEU A 25 23.77 3.12 5.08
N PRO A 26 24.55 3.45 6.13
CA PRO A 26 24.16 4.40 7.15
C PRO A 26 24.12 5.80 6.54
N ILE A 27 23.10 6.09 5.75
CA ILE A 27 22.89 7.43 5.22
C ILE A 27 22.25 8.22 6.36
N ASN A 28 23.07 9.04 7.03
CA ASN A 28 22.64 9.94 8.11
C ASN A 28 21.56 10.95 7.67
N ASP A 29 21.30 11.05 6.35
CA ASP A 29 20.33 11.94 5.73
C ASP A 29 19.10 11.24 5.12
N VAL A 30 18.95 9.91 5.22
CA VAL A 30 17.71 9.26 4.76
C VAL A 30 16.69 9.29 5.89
N GLU A 31 15.67 10.14 5.72
CA GLU A 31 14.52 10.27 6.63
C GLU A 31 13.72 8.94 6.78
N LEU A 32 14.00 7.95 5.93
CA LEU A 32 13.42 6.61 5.93
C LEU A 32 14.43 5.53 6.34
N ARG A 33 14.52 5.24 7.64
CA ARG A 33 15.10 3.96 8.07
C ARG A 33 14.08 2.86 7.81
N LEU A 34 14.32 2.05 6.79
CA LEU A 34 13.55 0.84 6.58
C LEU A 34 13.97 -0.17 7.66
N HIS A 35 13.28 -0.09 8.80
CA HIS A 35 13.38 -1.10 9.85
C HIS A 35 13.08 -2.49 9.29
N GLU A 36 13.51 -3.53 10.01
CA GLU A 36 13.47 -4.98 9.67
C GLU A 36 12.09 -5.58 9.30
N ASN A 37 11.04 -4.76 9.13
CA ASN A 37 9.67 -5.17 8.85
C ASN A 37 9.07 -4.34 7.71
N ILE A 38 9.68 -4.42 6.52
CA ILE A 38 9.10 -3.82 5.31
C ILE A 38 7.82 -4.57 4.97
N GLU A 39 6.71 -3.86 4.76
CA GLU A 39 5.51 -4.41 4.16
C GLU A 39 5.26 -3.72 2.82
N PHE A 40 5.05 -4.50 1.76
CA PHE A 40 4.78 -3.98 0.42
C PHE A 40 3.48 -4.52 -0.15
N GLY A 41 2.78 -3.65 -0.87
CA GLY A 41 1.54 -3.98 -1.57
C GLY A 41 1.79 -4.33 -3.03
N SER A 42 1.05 -5.29 -3.58
CA SER A 42 1.13 -5.65 -5.00
C SER A 42 -0.22 -6.13 -5.54
N ASP A 43 -0.39 -6.02 -6.86
CA ASP A 43 -1.42 -6.67 -7.67
C ASP A 43 -1.07 -8.13 -8.03
N ASP A 44 -0.02 -8.70 -7.44
CA ASP A 44 0.52 -10.05 -7.65
C ASP A 44 1.28 -10.25 -8.99
N GLU A 45 1.87 -9.18 -9.52
CA GLU A 45 2.79 -9.30 -10.66
C GLU A 45 4.03 -10.15 -10.26
N LYS A 46 4.12 -11.35 -10.83
CA LYS A 46 5.04 -12.40 -10.37
C LYS A 46 6.52 -12.03 -10.46
N ALA A 47 6.91 -11.30 -11.51
CA ALA A 47 8.32 -10.97 -11.70
C ALA A 47 8.76 -9.90 -10.70
N MET A 48 7.93 -8.89 -10.45
CA MET A 48 8.17 -7.86 -9.45
C MET A 48 8.16 -8.44 -8.02
N THR A 49 7.13 -9.20 -7.65
CA THR A 49 7.02 -9.78 -6.29
C THR A 49 8.21 -10.67 -5.96
N LYS A 50 8.60 -11.56 -6.87
CA LYS A 50 9.78 -12.42 -6.70
C LYS A 50 11.07 -11.60 -6.57
N ALA A 51 11.20 -10.50 -7.31
CA ALA A 51 12.38 -9.63 -7.24
C ALA A 51 12.47 -8.88 -5.90
N ILE A 52 11.34 -8.37 -5.38
CA ILE A 52 11.27 -7.72 -4.07
C ILE A 52 11.61 -8.72 -2.97
N GLU A 53 11.02 -9.91 -2.99
CA GLU A 53 11.27 -10.98 -2.00
C GLU A 53 12.73 -11.46 -2.04
N ASN A 54 13.40 -11.38 -3.21
CA ASN A 54 14.83 -11.68 -3.33
C ASN A 54 15.71 -10.57 -2.74
N ALA A 55 15.36 -9.31 -2.96
CA ALA A 55 16.14 -8.16 -2.46
C ALA A 55 15.88 -7.88 -0.98
N PHE A 56 14.67 -8.15 -0.49
CA PHE A 56 14.24 -7.91 0.88
C PHE A 56 13.60 -9.18 1.48
N PRO A 57 14.40 -10.17 1.92
CA PRO A 57 13.89 -11.48 2.35
C PRO A 57 12.96 -11.44 3.57
N THR A 58 13.07 -10.41 4.40
CA THR A 58 12.19 -10.21 5.57
C THR A 58 10.91 -9.47 5.23
N ALA A 59 10.80 -8.91 4.02
CA ALA A 59 9.64 -8.12 3.63
C ALA A 59 8.38 -8.98 3.60
N LYS A 60 7.27 -8.39 4.04
CA LYS A 60 5.96 -9.00 4.02
C LYS A 60 5.14 -8.44 2.87
N ARG A 61 4.48 -9.33 2.14
CA ARG A 61 3.64 -8.97 1.00
C ARG A 61 2.19 -8.83 1.41
N ARG A 62 1.50 -7.87 0.80
CA ARG A 62 0.05 -7.70 0.88
C ARG A 62 -0.55 -7.57 -0.51
N LEU A 63 -1.69 -8.23 -0.75
CA LEU A 63 -2.35 -8.18 -2.05
C LEU A 63 -3.46 -7.13 -2.12
N CYS A 64 -3.58 -6.50 -3.29
CA CYS A 64 -4.66 -5.58 -3.60
C CYS A 64 -5.98 -6.36 -3.70
N THR A 65 -6.86 -6.10 -2.75
CA THR A 65 -8.17 -6.76 -2.65
C THR A 65 -9.10 -6.41 -3.81
N LYS A 66 -8.98 -5.20 -4.37
CA LYS A 66 -9.69 -4.79 -5.59
C LYS A 66 -9.28 -5.67 -6.78
N HIS A 67 -7.98 -5.83 -7.04
CA HIS A 67 -7.50 -6.68 -8.14
C HIS A 67 -7.84 -8.16 -7.91
N LEU A 68 -7.77 -8.65 -6.67
CA LEU A 68 -8.24 -10.00 -6.33
C LEU A 68 -9.73 -10.18 -6.67
N LYS A 69 -10.57 -9.19 -6.34
CA LYS A 69 -12.00 -9.19 -6.64
C LYS A 69 -12.24 -9.19 -8.15
N ASP A 70 -11.60 -8.29 -8.88
CA ASP A 70 -11.72 -8.19 -10.33
C ASP A 70 -11.31 -9.52 -11.00
N ASN A 71 -10.20 -10.13 -10.58
CA ASN A 71 -9.74 -11.43 -11.08
C ASN A 71 -10.77 -12.55 -10.88
N VAL A 72 -11.38 -12.64 -9.68
CA VAL A 72 -12.45 -13.63 -9.42
C VAL A 72 -13.66 -13.34 -10.29
N GLN A 73 -14.03 -12.06 -10.43
CA GLN A 73 -15.17 -11.63 -11.24
C GLN A 73 -15.01 -12.02 -12.71
N HIS A 74 -13.84 -11.73 -13.28
CA HIS A 74 -13.47 -12.11 -14.65
C HIS A 74 -13.41 -13.62 -14.82
N TYR A 75 -12.83 -14.36 -13.86
CA TYR A 75 -12.79 -15.83 -13.95
C TYR A 75 -14.21 -16.43 -13.98
N LEU A 76 -15.08 -15.98 -13.08
CA LEU A 76 -16.48 -16.41 -13.00
C LEU A 76 -17.24 -16.09 -14.30
N GLN A 77 -17.00 -14.91 -14.88
CA GLN A 77 -17.66 -14.50 -16.12
C GLN A 77 -17.12 -15.25 -17.35
N ASP A 78 -15.81 -15.24 -17.55
CA ASP A 78 -15.19 -15.60 -18.82
C ASP A 78 -14.82 -17.09 -18.91
N ARG A 79 -14.63 -17.76 -17.75
CA ARG A 79 -14.23 -19.18 -17.70
C ARG A 79 -15.33 -20.09 -17.17
N VAL A 80 -16.16 -19.60 -16.27
CA VAL A 80 -17.25 -20.38 -15.68
C VAL A 80 -18.58 -20.10 -16.38
N GLY A 81 -18.83 -18.86 -16.76
CA GLY A 81 -20.07 -18.45 -17.42
C GLY A 81 -21.26 -18.27 -16.45
N VAL A 82 -21.00 -17.94 -15.19
CA VAL A 82 -22.09 -17.76 -14.20
C VAL A 82 -22.92 -16.51 -14.47
N SER A 83 -24.19 -16.55 -14.07
CA SER A 83 -25.09 -15.41 -14.20
C SER A 83 -24.61 -14.19 -13.40
N THR A 84 -25.02 -12.99 -13.78
CA THR A 84 -24.66 -11.75 -13.05
C THR A 84 -25.14 -11.78 -11.60
N GLN A 85 -26.30 -12.36 -11.33
CA GLN A 85 -26.84 -12.44 -9.98
C GLN A 85 -26.03 -13.41 -9.12
N GLU A 86 -25.75 -14.60 -9.62
CA GLU A 86 -24.94 -15.60 -8.94
C GLU A 86 -23.50 -15.10 -8.70
N ARG A 87 -22.91 -14.43 -9.69
CA ARG A 87 -21.61 -13.76 -9.55
C ARG A 87 -21.59 -12.76 -8.40
N LYS A 88 -22.64 -11.94 -8.26
CA LYS A 88 -22.76 -10.98 -7.14
C LYS A 88 -22.78 -11.71 -5.79
N THR A 89 -23.55 -12.79 -5.68
CA THR A 89 -23.63 -13.59 -4.45
C THR A 89 -22.26 -14.18 -4.11
N ILE A 90 -21.60 -14.85 -5.06
CA ILE A 90 -20.27 -15.45 -4.86
C ILE A 90 -19.25 -14.39 -4.42
N ILE A 91 -19.22 -13.25 -5.11
CA ILE A 91 -18.31 -12.15 -4.79
C ILE A 91 -18.59 -11.57 -3.39
N ASN A 92 -19.86 -11.50 -2.98
CA ASN A 92 -20.22 -11.03 -1.64
C ASN A 92 -19.81 -12.04 -0.56
N THR A 93 -19.95 -13.34 -0.79
CA THR A 93 -19.45 -14.39 0.13
C THR A 93 -17.92 -14.34 0.29
N ILE A 94 -17.19 -13.90 -0.74
CA ILE A 94 -15.73 -13.77 -0.68
C ILE A 94 -15.28 -12.44 -0.07
N PHE A 95 -15.82 -11.32 -0.53
CA PHE A 95 -15.31 -9.96 -0.25
C PHE A 95 -16.26 -9.08 0.58
N GLY A 96 -17.43 -9.57 0.97
CA GLY A 96 -18.35 -8.86 1.86
C GLY A 96 -17.79 -8.74 3.28
N ASP A 97 -18.50 -8.02 4.15
CA ASP A 97 -18.03 -7.72 5.52
C ASP A 97 -17.84 -8.97 6.38
N GLN A 98 -18.56 -10.05 6.08
CA GLN A 98 -18.44 -11.36 6.74
C GLN A 98 -17.80 -12.42 5.83
N GLY A 99 -17.26 -11.99 4.68
CA GLY A 99 -16.71 -12.88 3.68
C GLY A 99 -15.30 -13.36 4.02
N ILE A 100 -14.82 -14.30 3.21
CA ILE A 100 -13.53 -15.00 3.36
C ILE A 100 -12.36 -14.01 3.52
N ALA A 101 -12.30 -12.97 2.69
CA ALA A 101 -11.21 -11.99 2.74
C ALA A 101 -11.31 -11.05 3.95
N SER A 102 -12.50 -10.89 4.53
CA SER A 102 -12.78 -10.07 5.73
C SER A 102 -12.68 -10.87 7.02
N ALA A 103 -12.48 -12.19 6.94
CA ALA A 103 -12.49 -13.06 8.10
C ALA A 103 -11.35 -12.74 9.07
N ASP A 104 -11.70 -12.54 10.33
CA ASP A 104 -10.77 -12.16 11.40
C ASP A 104 -10.23 -13.36 12.17
N ASP A 105 -10.99 -14.45 12.19
CA ASP A 105 -10.66 -15.67 12.89
C ASP A 105 -10.90 -16.90 12.01
N THR A 106 -10.45 -18.04 12.52
CA THR A 106 -10.52 -19.33 11.83
C THR A 106 -11.95 -19.84 11.69
N LEU A 107 -12.85 -19.50 12.61
CA LEU A 107 -14.23 -19.97 12.60
C LEU A 107 -15.07 -19.23 11.55
N GLN A 108 -14.97 -17.91 11.51
CA GLN A 108 -15.59 -17.08 10.49
C GLN A 108 -15.10 -17.47 9.10
N PHE A 109 -13.79 -17.68 8.95
CA PHE A 109 -13.21 -18.17 7.70
C PHE A 109 -13.79 -19.52 7.30
N ALA A 110 -13.83 -20.50 8.20
CA ALA A 110 -14.34 -21.85 7.91
C ALA A 110 -15.82 -21.84 7.51
N ARG A 111 -16.64 -21.00 8.16
CA ARG A 111 -18.05 -20.83 7.81
C ARG A 111 -18.21 -20.27 6.40
N ALA A 112 -17.52 -19.17 6.08
CA ALA A 112 -17.59 -18.56 4.74
C ALA A 112 -16.99 -19.48 3.64
N ASP A 113 -15.94 -20.26 3.96
CA ASP A 113 -15.37 -21.26 3.06
C ASP A 113 -16.38 -22.38 2.74
N SER A 114 -17.10 -22.88 3.75
CA SER A 114 -18.15 -23.88 3.56
C SER A 114 -19.31 -23.34 2.73
N GLU A 115 -19.81 -22.14 3.07
CA GLU A 115 -20.90 -21.49 2.35
C GLU A 115 -20.55 -21.27 0.87
N LEU A 116 -19.33 -20.81 0.59
CA LEU A 116 -18.86 -20.63 -0.77
C LEU A 116 -18.81 -21.95 -1.55
N LYS A 117 -18.37 -23.04 -0.89
CA LYS A 117 -18.31 -24.36 -1.51
C LYS A 117 -19.68 -24.89 -1.89
N ASP A 118 -20.63 -24.76 -0.99
CA ASP A 118 -22.01 -25.17 -1.22
C ASP A 118 -22.64 -24.35 -2.36
N LEU A 119 -22.45 -23.02 -2.33
CA LEU A 119 -22.89 -22.11 -3.39
C LEU A 119 -22.28 -22.46 -4.75
N CYS A 120 -21.03 -22.92 -4.77
CA CYS A 120 -20.30 -23.22 -5.99
C CYS A 120 -20.24 -24.72 -6.32
N ALA A 121 -21.08 -25.55 -5.69
CA ALA A 121 -21.05 -27.01 -5.87
C ALA A 121 -21.23 -27.44 -7.34
N ASN A 122 -22.04 -26.69 -8.10
CA ASN A 122 -22.28 -26.91 -9.52
C ASN A 122 -21.20 -26.28 -10.44
N HIS A 123 -20.16 -25.66 -9.87
CA HIS A 123 -19.09 -24.96 -10.59
C HIS A 123 -17.71 -25.54 -10.26
N PRO A 124 -17.44 -26.82 -10.61
CA PRO A 124 -16.22 -27.51 -10.21
C PRO A 124 -14.93 -26.84 -10.71
N GLN A 125 -14.96 -26.20 -11.89
CA GLN A 125 -13.80 -25.42 -12.35
C GLN A 125 -13.46 -24.25 -11.42
N PHE A 126 -14.49 -23.57 -10.87
CA PHE A 126 -14.29 -22.47 -9.95
C PHE A 126 -13.78 -22.98 -8.61
N LEU A 127 -14.36 -24.06 -8.07
CA LEU A 127 -13.88 -24.67 -6.83
C LEU A 127 -12.41 -25.09 -6.93
N LYS A 128 -11.99 -25.65 -8.07
CA LYS A 128 -10.58 -25.98 -8.32
C LYS A 128 -9.70 -24.74 -8.31
N TYR A 129 -10.08 -23.68 -9.03
CA TYR A 129 -9.36 -22.40 -9.00
C TYR A 129 -9.29 -21.79 -7.59
N TYR A 130 -10.41 -21.84 -6.88
CA TYR A 130 -10.55 -21.31 -5.54
C TYR A 130 -9.59 -22.02 -4.57
N GLU A 131 -9.64 -23.36 -4.49
CA GLU A 131 -8.81 -24.13 -3.57
C GLU A 131 -7.33 -24.09 -3.92
N GLN A 132 -6.98 -24.21 -5.20
CA GLN A 132 -5.58 -24.34 -5.61
C GLN A 132 -4.83 -23.00 -5.69
N SER A 133 -5.54 -21.91 -5.95
CA SER A 133 -4.90 -20.62 -6.25
C SER A 133 -5.39 -19.49 -5.36
N PHE A 134 -6.70 -19.26 -5.27
CA PHE A 134 -7.24 -18.08 -4.60
C PHE A 134 -7.14 -18.15 -3.07
N LYS A 135 -7.62 -19.25 -2.49
CA LYS A 135 -7.72 -19.45 -1.04
C LYS A 135 -6.36 -19.34 -0.33
N PRO A 136 -5.28 -20.02 -0.78
CA PRO A 136 -3.97 -19.87 -0.15
C PRO A 136 -3.48 -18.41 -0.16
N ARG A 137 -3.69 -17.70 -1.28
CA ARG A 137 -3.25 -16.30 -1.43
C ARG A 137 -4.00 -15.35 -0.52
N VAL A 138 -5.31 -15.53 -0.36
CA VAL A 138 -6.11 -14.70 0.55
C VAL A 138 -5.70 -14.96 2.00
N GLN A 139 -5.52 -16.22 2.38
CA GLN A 139 -5.06 -16.57 3.72
C GLN A 139 -3.69 -15.95 4.05
N GLU A 140 -2.73 -16.07 3.13
CA GLU A 140 -1.35 -15.65 3.34
C GLU A 140 -1.14 -14.14 3.19
N TYR A 141 -1.75 -13.51 2.18
CA TYR A 141 -1.44 -12.12 1.82
C TYR A 141 -2.58 -11.13 2.07
N VAL A 142 -3.70 -11.58 2.63
CA VAL A 142 -4.81 -10.71 3.07
C VAL A 142 -5.14 -10.96 4.54
N ASN A 143 -5.57 -12.17 4.92
CA ASN A 143 -6.00 -12.45 6.30
C ASN A 143 -4.83 -12.41 7.29
N ALA A 144 -3.67 -13.01 6.96
CA ALA A 144 -2.52 -12.98 7.88
C ALA A 144 -2.00 -11.55 8.14
N PRO A 145 -1.81 -10.68 7.13
CA PRO A 145 -1.53 -9.26 7.36
C PRO A 145 -2.59 -8.54 8.20
N ASN A 146 -3.87 -8.76 7.90
CA ASN A 146 -4.99 -8.16 8.65
C ASN A 146 -4.93 -8.52 10.15
N ARG A 147 -4.72 -9.81 10.46
CA ARG A 147 -4.57 -10.29 11.84
C ARG A 147 -3.34 -9.69 12.53
N ARG A 148 -2.19 -9.65 11.86
CA ARG A 148 -0.95 -9.04 12.39
C ARG A 148 -1.13 -7.56 12.72
N LEU A 149 -1.84 -6.82 11.86
CA LEU A 149 -2.04 -5.38 11.99
C LEU A 149 -3.27 -4.99 12.83
N GLY A 150 -4.07 -5.97 13.27
CA GLY A 150 -5.33 -5.73 13.99
C GLY A 150 -6.33 -4.91 13.16
N THR A 151 -6.35 -5.08 11.84
CA THR A 151 -7.23 -4.32 10.94
C THR A 151 -8.03 -5.25 10.04
N LYS A 152 -9.31 -4.94 9.87
CA LYS A 152 -10.19 -5.58 8.86
C LYS A 152 -10.15 -4.86 7.52
N GLN A 153 -9.33 -3.81 7.42
CA GLN A 153 -9.35 -2.94 6.25
C GLN A 153 -8.72 -3.66 5.06
N MET A 154 -9.52 -3.82 4.02
CA MET A 154 -9.09 -4.27 2.72
C MET A 154 -8.07 -3.30 2.14
N TRP A 155 -6.86 -3.78 1.87
CA TRP A 155 -5.84 -2.96 1.24
C TRP A 155 -6.10 -2.82 -0.25
N THR A 156 -5.92 -1.60 -0.76
CA THR A 156 -6.06 -1.26 -2.19
C THR A 156 -4.83 -0.51 -2.66
N ASN A 157 -4.52 -0.63 -3.95
CA ASN A 157 -3.41 0.06 -4.59
C ASN A 157 -3.73 1.49 -5.03
N ASN A 158 -4.85 2.06 -4.55
CA ASN A 158 -5.33 3.39 -4.95
C ASN A 158 -4.28 4.49 -4.72
N ASN A 159 -3.44 4.31 -3.69
CA ASN A 159 -2.40 5.24 -3.31
C ASN A 159 -1.28 5.31 -4.38
N ALA A 160 -0.80 4.15 -4.86
CA ALA A 160 0.18 4.08 -5.94
C ALA A 160 -0.45 4.48 -7.28
N GLU A 161 -1.71 4.11 -7.55
CA GLU A 161 -2.45 4.55 -8.73
C GLU A 161 -2.59 6.09 -8.76
N SER A 162 -2.87 6.71 -7.61
CA SER A 162 -2.95 8.17 -7.49
C SER A 162 -1.59 8.82 -7.75
N MET A 163 -0.50 8.30 -7.17
CA MET A 163 0.84 8.83 -7.43
C MET A 163 1.23 8.67 -8.90
N ASN A 164 0.93 7.52 -9.51
CA ASN A 164 1.13 7.30 -10.93
C ASN A 164 0.37 8.32 -11.78
N ARG A 165 -0.86 8.70 -11.39
CA ARG A 165 -1.61 9.75 -12.07
C ARG A 165 -0.93 11.12 -11.92
N VAL A 166 -0.51 11.49 -10.71
CA VAL A 166 0.21 12.75 -10.44
C VAL A 166 1.49 12.82 -11.29
N MET A 167 2.31 11.77 -11.27
CA MET A 167 3.52 11.66 -12.09
C MET A 167 3.20 11.81 -13.59
N LYS A 168 2.18 11.10 -14.08
CA LYS A 168 1.76 11.16 -15.49
C LYS A 168 1.31 12.56 -15.89
N VAL A 169 0.58 13.27 -15.03
CA VAL A 169 0.17 14.66 -15.27
C VAL A 169 1.39 15.59 -15.26
N ALA A 170 2.30 15.44 -14.30
CA ALA A 170 3.50 16.27 -14.19
C ALA A 170 4.40 16.19 -15.44
N VAL A 171 4.44 15.04 -16.12
CA VAL A 171 5.20 14.85 -17.37
C VAL A 171 4.34 14.99 -18.63
N ASN A 172 3.11 15.51 -18.50
CA ASN A 172 2.15 15.67 -19.59
C ASN A 172 1.92 14.39 -20.40
N TRP A 173 1.96 13.23 -19.74
CA TRP A 173 1.82 11.90 -20.33
C TRP A 173 2.88 11.55 -21.40
N LYS A 174 3.92 12.37 -21.54
CA LYS A 174 4.98 12.17 -22.52
C LYS A 174 6.08 11.24 -21.97
N PRO A 175 6.73 10.44 -22.83
CA PRO A 175 7.98 9.79 -22.48
C PRO A 175 9.01 10.83 -22.01
N GLN A 176 9.80 10.48 -21.00
CA GLN A 176 10.88 11.30 -20.47
C GLN A 176 12.16 10.46 -20.46
N HIS A 177 13.33 11.11 -20.49
CA HIS A 177 14.56 10.41 -20.19
C HIS A 177 14.56 10.01 -18.71
N ALA A 178 15.21 8.89 -18.40
CA ALA A 178 15.22 8.37 -17.03
C ALA A 178 15.76 9.37 -15.99
N PRO A 179 16.84 10.14 -16.25
CA PRO A 179 17.30 11.17 -15.32
C PRO A 179 16.24 12.24 -15.03
N ASP A 180 15.64 12.81 -16.08
CA ASP A 180 14.60 13.83 -15.93
C ASP A 180 13.41 13.33 -15.08
N LEU A 181 13.07 12.05 -15.25
CA LEU A 181 12.00 11.43 -14.48
C LEU A 181 12.38 11.24 -13.01
N VAL A 182 13.63 10.90 -12.73
CA VAL A 182 14.17 10.79 -11.36
C VAL A 182 14.16 12.16 -10.70
N ASP A 183 14.63 13.20 -11.39
CA ASP A 183 14.63 14.57 -10.88
C ASP A 183 13.20 15.05 -10.60
N LYS A 184 12.25 14.77 -11.51
CA LYS A 184 10.84 15.10 -11.29
C LYS A 184 10.24 14.36 -10.10
N LEU A 185 10.57 13.09 -9.91
CA LEU A 185 10.12 12.33 -8.75
C LEU A 185 10.72 12.91 -7.46
N PHE A 186 12.00 13.29 -7.48
CA PHE A 186 12.66 13.97 -6.38
C PHE A 186 11.97 15.29 -6.02
N ASP A 187 11.73 16.17 -7.00
CA ASP A 187 11.00 17.43 -6.83
C ASP A 187 9.63 17.22 -6.16
N MET A 188 8.89 16.19 -6.61
CA MET A 188 7.56 15.89 -6.07
C MET A 188 7.60 15.38 -4.63
N VAL A 189 8.59 14.56 -4.29
CA VAL A 189 8.79 14.06 -2.93
C VAL A 189 9.22 15.21 -2.02
N ASP A 190 10.19 16.03 -2.44
CA ASP A 190 10.67 17.18 -1.68
C ASP A 190 9.52 18.17 -1.42
N PHE A 191 8.69 18.47 -2.42
CA PHE A 191 7.50 19.29 -2.25
C PHE A 191 6.52 18.72 -1.21
N GLN A 192 6.34 17.40 -1.14
CA GLN A 192 5.52 16.77 -0.09
C GLN A 192 6.12 17.00 1.30
N PHE A 193 7.44 16.83 1.43
CA PHE A 193 8.14 17.08 2.70
C PHE A 193 8.08 18.54 3.14
N ILE A 194 8.20 19.49 2.20
CA ILE A 194 8.05 20.91 2.48
C ILE A 194 6.64 21.21 3.02
N ASN A 195 5.59 20.67 2.39
CA ASN A 195 4.22 20.86 2.86
C ASN A 195 3.97 20.27 4.25
N LEU A 196 4.54 19.10 4.54
CA LEU A 196 4.45 18.46 5.85
C LEU A 196 5.17 19.27 6.94
N ARG A 197 6.35 19.80 6.64
CA ARG A 197 7.07 20.71 7.54
C ARG A 197 6.26 21.98 7.80
N SER A 198 5.69 22.55 6.74
CA SER A 198 4.85 23.76 6.79
C SER A 198 3.62 23.57 7.68
N ALA A 199 2.99 22.38 7.62
CA ALA A 199 1.86 22.03 8.46
C ALA A 199 2.19 21.99 9.97
N LEU A 200 3.45 21.73 10.35
CA LEU A 200 3.86 21.78 11.76
C LEU A 200 3.74 23.18 12.36
N HIS A 201 3.80 24.23 11.54
CA HIS A 201 3.71 25.61 12.01
C HIS A 201 2.56 26.40 11.39
N HIS A 202 1.51 25.70 10.97
CA HIS A 202 0.29 26.26 10.37
C HIS A 202 0.56 27.20 9.18
N SER A 203 1.51 26.81 8.32
CA SER A 203 1.73 27.47 7.04
C SER A 203 1.46 26.52 5.89
N GLY A 204 1.16 27.07 4.71
CA GLY A 204 0.77 26.32 3.52
C GLY A 204 -0.67 25.79 3.59
N ASP A 205 -0.99 24.89 2.66
CA ASP A 205 -2.37 24.45 2.41
C ASP A 205 -2.85 23.34 3.35
N TYR A 206 -1.99 22.89 4.26
CA TYR A 206 -2.14 21.65 5.01
C TYR A 206 -2.06 21.89 6.52
N MET A 207 -2.91 21.21 7.30
CA MET A 207 -2.89 21.29 8.77
C MET A 207 -2.90 19.91 9.42
N LEU A 208 -2.17 19.76 10.53
CA LEU A 208 -2.13 18.51 11.28
C LEU A 208 -3.52 18.09 11.79
N VAL A 209 -3.84 16.81 11.60
CA VAL A 209 -5.03 16.20 12.21
C VAL A 209 -4.94 16.19 13.74
N ASN A 210 -6.10 16.14 14.42
CA ASN A 210 -6.19 16.23 15.89
C ASN A 210 -5.22 15.32 16.65
N SER A 211 -4.94 14.12 16.15
CA SER A 211 -4.02 13.18 16.83
C SER A 211 -2.54 13.55 16.76
N TYR A 212 -2.19 14.57 15.99
CA TYR A 212 -0.82 15.08 15.82
C TYR A 212 -0.69 16.54 16.23
N LYS A 213 -1.75 17.17 16.79
CA LYS A 213 -1.71 18.58 17.23
C LYS A 213 -0.63 18.88 18.27
N GLN A 214 -0.13 17.88 18.99
CA GLN A 214 1.00 18.04 19.90
C GLN A 214 2.32 18.42 19.20
N TYR A 215 2.43 18.20 17.89
CA TYR A 215 3.60 18.58 17.09
C TYR A 215 3.50 19.99 16.51
N THR A 216 2.37 20.66 16.72
CA THR A 216 2.15 22.02 16.26
C THR A 216 3.05 23.00 17.02
N ILE A 217 3.69 23.89 16.29
CA ILE A 217 4.59 24.93 16.78
C ILE A 217 4.08 26.27 16.25
N ALA A 218 4.06 27.32 17.07
CA ALA A 218 3.71 28.64 16.56
C ALA A 218 4.74 29.11 15.51
N ASP A 219 4.29 29.70 14.40
CA ASP A 219 5.17 30.15 13.30
C ASP A 219 6.30 31.07 13.76
N ALA A 220 6.03 31.97 14.70
CA ALA A 220 7.04 32.84 15.31
C ALA A 220 8.15 32.04 16.00
N ILE A 221 7.79 30.96 16.71
CA ILE A 221 8.75 30.07 17.39
C ILE A 221 9.49 29.19 16.39
N TRP A 222 8.84 28.78 15.29
CA TRP A 222 9.49 28.01 14.24
C TRP A 222 10.60 28.80 13.54
N LYS A 223 10.35 30.08 13.24
CA LYS A 223 11.32 30.98 12.61
C LYS A 223 12.57 31.23 13.46
N THR A 224 12.46 31.16 14.79
CA THR A 224 13.62 31.35 15.69
C THR A 224 14.47 30.09 15.85
N LYS A 225 14.03 28.93 15.33
CA LYS A 225 14.78 27.67 15.44
C LYS A 225 15.89 27.60 14.39
N SER A 226 17.01 27.01 14.78
CA SER A 226 18.04 26.56 13.85
C SER A 226 17.52 25.42 12.97
N ASP A 227 18.17 25.19 11.83
CA ASP A 227 17.75 24.12 10.90
C ASP A 227 17.92 22.73 11.52
N GLU A 228 18.89 22.56 12.42
CA GLU A 228 19.07 21.33 13.18
C GLU A 228 17.90 21.05 14.14
N GLU A 229 17.40 22.09 14.81
CA GLU A 229 16.23 21.97 15.69
C GLU A 229 14.96 21.68 14.89
N LYS A 230 14.77 22.36 13.75
CA LYS A 230 13.66 22.09 12.82
C LYS A 230 13.70 20.64 12.34
N ARG A 231 14.88 20.16 11.95
CA ARG A 231 15.12 18.77 11.52
C ARG A 231 14.80 17.78 12.62
N LYS A 232 15.25 18.01 13.85
CA LYS A 232 14.95 17.15 15.01
C LYS A 232 13.46 17.08 15.32
N LEU A 233 12.76 18.21 15.29
CA LEU A 233 11.30 18.26 15.53
C LEU A 233 10.54 17.53 14.42
N PHE A 234 10.93 17.78 13.16
CA PHE A 234 10.34 17.09 12.03
C PHE A 234 10.56 15.58 12.10
N ASN A 235 11.79 15.14 12.35
CA ASN A 235 12.12 13.72 12.55
C ASN A 235 11.34 13.10 13.71
N SER A 236 11.16 13.82 14.81
CA SER A 236 10.35 13.36 15.94
C SER A 236 8.88 13.19 15.58
N PHE A 237 8.34 14.07 14.73
CA PHE A 237 7.00 13.93 14.14
C PHE A 237 6.93 12.71 13.21
N LEU A 238 7.93 12.49 12.35
CA LEU A 238 7.97 11.34 11.44
C LEU A 238 8.06 10.00 12.18
N GLN A 239 8.84 9.96 13.25
CA GLN A 239 9.10 8.76 14.04
C GLN A 239 8.01 8.47 15.08
N ASP A 240 7.02 9.36 15.25
CA ASP A 240 5.97 9.13 16.24
C ASP A 240 5.08 7.93 15.87
N ASN A 241 5.28 6.87 16.65
CA ASN A 241 4.57 5.61 16.56
C ASN A 241 3.40 5.51 17.56
N LYS A 242 2.94 6.62 18.15
CA LYS A 242 1.85 6.66 19.17
C LYS A 242 0.47 6.10 18.73
N LYS A 243 0.35 5.40 17.59
CA LYS A 243 -0.84 4.64 17.18
C LYS A 243 -0.63 3.13 16.97
N LYS A 244 0.22 2.46 17.75
CA LYS A 244 0.09 1.00 17.89
C LYS A 244 -1.20 0.56 18.64
N LYS A 245 -1.94 1.47 19.30
CA LYS A 245 -3.10 1.08 20.15
C LYS A 245 -4.46 1.74 19.87
N THR A 246 -4.55 2.78 19.04
CA THR A 246 -5.86 3.44 18.79
C THR A 246 -6.09 3.70 17.29
N ARG A 247 -6.82 2.76 16.66
CA ARG A 247 -7.51 2.80 15.36
C ARG A 247 -6.67 2.70 14.05
N LYS A 248 -6.74 1.48 13.47
CA LYS A 248 -7.17 1.10 12.11
C LYS A 248 -6.50 1.66 10.84
N TYR A 249 -5.51 2.54 10.89
CA TYR A 249 -4.78 2.93 9.67
C TYR A 249 -3.30 2.60 9.81
N HIS A 250 -2.92 1.39 9.36
CA HIS A 250 -1.52 1.02 9.21
C HIS A 250 -1.00 1.46 7.83
N ASN A 251 -0.03 2.37 7.89
CA ASN A 251 1.02 2.70 6.93
C ASN A 251 0.84 2.19 5.49
N PHE A 252 0.44 3.09 4.57
CA PHE A 252 1.17 3.33 3.32
C PHE A 252 0.55 4.55 2.60
N ILE A 253 1.36 5.60 2.43
CA ILE A 253 1.00 7.03 2.29
C ILE A 253 0.36 7.58 3.58
N ARG A 254 1.19 7.73 4.62
CA ARG A 254 0.82 8.42 5.87
C ARG A 254 0.63 9.93 5.65
N TRP A 255 1.21 10.49 4.59
CA TRP A 255 1.37 11.94 4.41
C TRP A 255 0.06 12.70 4.12
N THR A 256 -0.79 12.17 3.23
CA THR A 256 -2.07 12.82 2.89
C THR A 256 -3.12 12.69 4.02
N LEU A 257 -2.94 11.75 4.95
CA LEU A 257 -3.83 11.56 6.11
C LEU A 257 -3.33 12.29 7.37
N LEU A 258 -2.09 12.77 7.37
CA LEU A 258 -1.53 13.56 8.47
C LEU A 258 -1.99 15.00 8.42
N CYS A 259 -2.30 15.50 7.21
CA CYS A 259 -2.73 16.87 7.03
C CYS A 259 -4.02 17.01 6.19
N CYS A 260 -4.98 17.79 6.67
CA CYS A 260 -6.18 18.14 5.91
C CYS A 260 -5.95 19.44 5.13
N GLN A 261 -6.50 19.52 3.93
CA GLN A 261 -6.47 20.73 3.09
C GLN A 261 -7.35 21.81 3.71
N GLN A 262 -6.87 23.06 3.77
CA GLN A 262 -7.71 24.19 4.15
C GLN A 262 -8.80 24.40 3.08
N GLY A 263 -10.06 24.40 3.52
CA GLY A 263 -11.23 24.69 2.68
C GLY A 263 -11.47 26.18 2.56
#